data_AF-A0A3D8I9J1-F1
#
_entry.id   AF-A0A3D8I9J1-F1
#
_cell.length_a   1.000
_cell.length_b   1.000
_cell.length_c   1.000
_cell.angle_alpha   90.00
_cell.angle_beta   90.00
_cell.angle_gamma   90.00
#
_symmetry.space_group_name_H-M   'P 1'
#
loop_
_entity.id
_entity.type
_entity.pdbx_description
1 polymer ?
#
loop_
_entity_poly.entity_id
_entity_poly.type
_entity_poly.pdbx_seq_one_letter_code
_entity_poly.pdbx_strand_id
1 'polypeptide(L)'
;MRKAIAGISPSMWWFLGSLSVFLLICNALFPTQSDDLGAVAEGFAGMKRSYMEWNGRWGELLRVAFMGALAPSLSFVIINTLVGVTFIVSFFVLVSGRMPQTFDDAVILALLIFFVMFYGSFASIFLWAAGSLNYLWAYLLLTLSLIPYRLYWGRYFRSYQNKQTFHQNPPKFSGVELLKALGFGILCFVAGMGSEIMGIVAIIVHSGFLVFALVRRGGVTPVVLCGCVLFKCRFCNAVF
;
A
#
# COMPACT_ATOMS: atom_id res chain seq x y z
N MET A 1 28.69 15.60 -2.38
CA MET A 1 28.73 14.69 -1.21
C MET A 1 27.79 13.51 -1.45
N ARG A 2 28.33 12.35 -1.87
CA ARG A 2 27.58 11.09 -1.83
C ARG A 2 27.47 10.71 -0.34
N LYS A 3 26.30 10.87 0.27
CA LYS A 3 26.04 10.23 1.57
C LYS A 3 26.27 8.74 1.36
N ALA A 4 27.19 8.16 2.14
CA ALA A 4 27.31 6.71 2.21
C ALA A 4 25.91 6.13 2.45
N ILE A 5 25.52 5.14 1.66
CA ILE A 5 24.32 4.35 1.95
C ILE A 5 24.66 3.64 3.26
N ALA A 6 24.24 4.22 4.38
CA ALA A 6 24.31 3.54 5.66
C ALA A 6 23.53 2.23 5.49
N GLY A 7 24.23 1.10 5.66
CA GLY A 7 23.61 -0.22 5.61
C GLY A 7 22.53 -0.35 6.67
N ILE A 8 21.62 -1.30 6.47
CA ILE A 8 20.60 -1.64 7.47
C ILE A 8 21.32 -2.14 8.73
N SER A 9 21.00 -1.57 9.89
CA SER A 9 21.62 -1.97 11.15
C SER A 9 21.32 -3.44 11.48
N PRO A 10 22.21 -4.16 12.19
CA PRO A 10 21.93 -5.51 12.64
C PRO A 10 20.64 -5.62 13.48
N SER A 11 20.36 -4.61 14.31
CA SER A 11 19.13 -4.55 15.10
C SER A 11 17.86 -4.51 14.25
N MET A 12 17.90 -3.80 13.12
CA MET A 12 16.79 -3.74 12.19
C MET A 12 16.57 -5.09 11.49
N TRP A 13 17.64 -5.80 11.12
CA TRP A 13 17.54 -7.16 10.58
C TRP A 13 16.93 -8.14 11.58
N TRP A 14 17.39 -8.11 12.84
CA TRP A 14 16.80 -8.92 13.90
C TRP A 14 15.32 -8.61 14.07
N PHE A 15 14.94 -7.33 14.11
CA PHE A 15 13.54 -6.93 14.20
C PHE A 15 12.69 -7.47 13.04
N LEU A 16 13.14 -7.34 11.79
CA LEU A 16 12.41 -7.87 10.62
C LEU A 16 12.30 -9.39 10.65
N GLY A 17 13.37 -10.08 11.10
CA GLY A 17 13.36 -11.52 11.31
C GLY A 17 12.32 -11.94 12.35
N SER A 18 12.34 -11.31 13.53
CA SER A 18 11.38 -11.56 14.61
C SER A 18 9.95 -11.26 14.19
N LEU A 19 9.71 -10.16 13.47
CA LEU A 19 8.40 -9.82 12.91
C LEU A 19 7.90 -10.89 11.93
N SER A 20 8.78 -11.36 11.06
CA SER A 20 8.43 -12.40 10.07
C SER A 20 8.07 -13.72 10.76
N VAL A 21 8.85 -14.13 11.76
CA VAL A 21 8.57 -15.33 12.55
C VAL A 21 7.28 -15.18 13.34
N PHE A 22 7.06 -14.03 13.97
CA PHE A 22 5.81 -13.74 14.69
C PHE A 22 4.59 -13.86 13.77
N LEU A 23 4.60 -13.18 12.61
CA LEU A 23 3.50 -13.24 11.66
C LEU A 23 3.31 -14.65 11.08
N LEU A 24 4.39 -15.41 10.87
CA LEU A 24 4.32 -16.79 10.42
C LEU A 24 3.61 -17.66 11.45
N ILE A 25 3.98 -17.55 12.73
CA ILE A 25 3.35 -18.28 13.82
C ILE A 25 1.86 -17.91 13.91
N CYS A 26 1.54 -16.61 13.86
CA CYS A 26 0.14 -16.17 13.88
C CYS A 26 -0.65 -16.75 12.69
N ASN A 27 -0.12 -16.71 11.47
CA ASN A 27 -0.80 -17.27 10.29
C ASN A 27 -0.94 -18.80 10.37
N ALA A 28 0.06 -19.50 10.92
CA ALA A 28 0.04 -20.96 11.03
C ALA A 28 -0.92 -21.46 12.11
N LEU A 29 -1.05 -20.73 13.22
CA LEU A 29 -1.92 -21.11 14.34
C LEU A 29 -3.35 -20.62 14.19
N PHE A 30 -3.60 -19.62 13.34
CA PHE A 30 -4.95 -19.11 13.15
C PHE A 30 -5.79 -20.11 12.34
N PRO A 31 -6.96 -20.54 12.86
CA PRO A 31 -7.76 -21.54 12.18
C PRO A 31 -8.35 -20.98 10.89
N THR A 32 -8.38 -21.82 9.87
CA THR A 32 -9.12 -21.54 8.62
C THR A 32 -10.58 -21.26 8.94
N GLN A 33 -11.12 -20.18 8.37
CA GLN A 33 -12.51 -19.76 8.61
C GLN A 33 -13.48 -20.48 7.66
N SER A 34 -14.77 -20.52 8.02
CA SER A 34 -15.79 -21.22 7.22
C SER A 34 -15.83 -20.78 5.75
N ASP A 35 -15.59 -19.49 5.49
CA ASP A 35 -15.62 -18.90 4.14
C ASP A 35 -14.48 -19.38 3.22
N ASP A 36 -13.44 -19.97 3.82
CA ASP A 36 -12.27 -20.51 3.12
C ASP A 36 -12.37 -22.04 2.94
N LEU A 37 -13.25 -22.71 3.70
CA LEU A 37 -13.42 -24.16 3.62
C LEU A 37 -14.23 -24.55 2.38
N GLY A 38 -13.66 -25.42 1.55
CA GLY A 38 -14.29 -25.86 0.30
C GLY A 38 -14.24 -24.83 -0.83
N ALA A 39 -13.52 -23.72 -0.64
CA ALA A 39 -13.30 -22.75 -1.71
C ALA A 39 -12.46 -23.38 -2.84
N VAL A 40 -12.96 -23.27 -4.08
CA VAL A 40 -12.29 -23.76 -5.28
C VAL A 40 -11.80 -22.60 -6.14
N ALA A 41 -10.78 -22.84 -6.97
CA ALA A 41 -10.35 -21.90 -7.99
C ALA A 41 -11.24 -22.06 -9.24
N GLU A 42 -12.15 -21.11 -9.46
CA GLU A 42 -13.11 -21.12 -10.57
C GLU A 42 -12.57 -20.44 -11.85
N GLY A 43 -11.33 -19.94 -11.80
CA GLY A 43 -10.69 -19.23 -12.91
C GLY A 43 -11.43 -17.96 -13.33
N PHE A 44 -11.26 -17.57 -14.59
CA PHE A 44 -11.83 -16.32 -15.13
C PHE A 44 -13.37 -16.30 -15.14
N ALA A 45 -14.01 -17.47 -15.21
CA ALA A 45 -15.47 -17.57 -15.17
C ALA A 45 -16.01 -17.17 -13.78
N GLY A 46 -15.44 -17.72 -12.71
CA GLY A 46 -15.79 -17.34 -11.35
C GLY A 46 -15.43 -15.89 -11.03
N MET A 47 -14.31 -15.39 -11.56
CA MET A 47 -13.96 -13.97 -11.45
C MET A 47 -15.03 -13.05 -12.05
N LYS A 48 -15.49 -13.35 -13.27
CA LYS A 48 -16.54 -12.57 -13.95
C LYS A 48 -17.85 -12.61 -13.17
N ARG A 49 -18.24 -13.79 -12.68
CA ARG A 49 -19.43 -13.99 -11.86
C ARG A 49 -19.36 -13.17 -10.57
N SER A 50 -18.25 -13.29 -9.83
CA SER A 50 -18.02 -12.53 -8.60
C SER A 50 -18.08 -11.02 -8.84
N TYR A 51 -17.47 -10.53 -9.93
CA TYR A 51 -17.54 -9.11 -10.30
C TYR A 51 -18.97 -8.61 -10.56
N MET A 52 -19.80 -9.42 -11.24
CA MET A 52 -21.15 -9.01 -11.64
C MET A 52 -22.21 -9.21 -10.54
N GLU A 53 -22.02 -10.20 -9.66
CA GLU A 53 -23.08 -10.66 -8.75
C GLU A 53 -22.74 -10.48 -7.27
N TRP A 54 -21.46 -10.30 -6.92
CA TRP A 54 -21.01 -10.33 -5.53
C TRP A 54 -20.17 -9.12 -5.15
N ASN A 55 -18.91 -9.08 -5.59
CA ASN A 55 -17.95 -8.09 -5.16
C ASN A 55 -16.86 -7.89 -6.21
N GLY A 56 -16.72 -6.65 -6.68
CA GLY A 56 -15.73 -6.26 -7.68
C GLY A 56 -14.33 -5.96 -7.12
N ARG A 57 -14.07 -6.18 -5.82
CA ARG A 57 -12.76 -5.94 -5.21
C ARG A 57 -11.72 -6.88 -5.78
N TRP A 58 -10.57 -6.33 -6.14
CA TRP A 58 -9.48 -7.11 -6.74
C TRP A 58 -9.05 -8.32 -5.91
N GLY A 59 -9.07 -8.19 -4.58
CA GLY A 59 -8.78 -9.30 -3.66
C GLY A 59 -9.75 -10.47 -3.78
N GLU A 60 -11.05 -10.19 -3.86
CA GLU A 60 -12.09 -11.21 -4.05
C GLU A 60 -11.99 -11.86 -5.44
N LEU A 61 -11.73 -11.05 -6.47
CA LEU A 61 -11.52 -11.55 -7.82
C LEU A 61 -10.33 -12.52 -7.86
N LEU A 62 -9.22 -12.18 -7.21
CA LEU A 62 -8.04 -13.04 -7.10
C LEU A 62 -8.32 -14.32 -6.29
N ARG A 63 -9.11 -14.20 -5.21
CA ARG A 63 -9.54 -15.33 -4.38
C ARG A 63 -10.32 -16.35 -5.20
N VAL A 64 -11.41 -15.92 -5.82
CA VAL A 64 -12.31 -16.81 -6.59
C VAL A 64 -11.60 -17.38 -7.82
N ALA A 65 -10.76 -16.59 -8.48
CA ALA A 65 -10.09 -17.04 -9.71
C ALA A 65 -8.99 -18.06 -9.44
N PHE A 66 -8.14 -17.83 -8.42
CA PHE A 66 -6.86 -18.56 -8.29
C PHE A 66 -6.53 -18.99 -6.86
N MET A 67 -6.81 -18.16 -5.85
CA MET A 67 -6.29 -18.38 -4.50
C MET A 67 -7.21 -19.18 -3.57
N GLY A 68 -8.46 -19.45 -3.97
CA GLY A 68 -9.45 -20.17 -3.15
C GLY A 68 -8.97 -21.54 -2.70
N ALA A 69 -8.42 -22.34 -3.62
CA ALA A 69 -7.88 -23.66 -3.31
C ALA A 69 -6.58 -23.62 -2.47
N LEU A 70 -5.88 -22.48 -2.46
CA LEU A 70 -4.63 -22.30 -1.72
C LEU A 70 -4.88 -21.83 -0.28
N ALA A 71 -6.03 -21.25 0.03
CA ALA A 71 -6.33 -20.67 1.35
C ALA A 71 -6.03 -21.60 2.54
N PRO A 72 -6.36 -22.91 2.54
CA PRO A 72 -6.06 -23.81 3.66
C PRO A 72 -4.62 -24.36 3.64
N SER A 73 -3.78 -23.98 2.68
CA SER A 73 -2.45 -24.56 2.50
C SER A 73 -1.36 -23.83 3.29
N LEU A 74 -0.29 -24.56 3.63
CA LEU A 74 0.94 -23.97 4.19
C LEU A 74 1.57 -22.93 3.24
N SER A 75 1.39 -23.10 1.93
CA SER A 75 1.87 -22.15 0.94
C SER A 75 1.20 -20.78 1.11
N PHE A 76 -0.11 -20.74 1.40
CA PHE A 76 -0.79 -19.49 1.68
C PHE A 76 -0.27 -18.84 2.95
N VAL A 77 -0.06 -19.61 4.03
CA VAL A 77 0.53 -19.12 5.29
C VAL A 77 1.88 -18.41 5.04
N ILE A 78 2.77 -19.03 4.26
CA ILE A 78 4.08 -18.44 3.94
C ILE A 78 3.93 -17.17 3.10
N ILE A 79 3.16 -17.23 2.01
CA ILE A 79 2.97 -16.09 1.11
C ILE A 79 2.32 -14.92 1.85
N ASN A 80 1.26 -15.18 2.60
CA ASN A 80 0.51 -14.16 3.33
C ASN A 80 1.37 -13.51 4.43
N THR A 81 2.26 -14.28 5.06
CA THR A 81 3.27 -13.73 5.98
C THR A 81 4.21 -12.75 5.28
N LEU A 82 4.74 -13.13 4.11
CA LEU A 82 5.62 -12.26 3.33
C LEU A 82 4.89 -10.99 2.88
N VAL A 83 3.63 -11.10 2.46
CA VAL A 83 2.77 -9.96 2.11
C VAL A 83 2.58 -9.05 3.33
N GLY A 84 2.33 -9.60 4.52
CA GLY A 84 2.20 -8.85 5.76
C GLY A 84 3.45 -8.05 6.12
N VAL A 85 4.61 -8.68 6.11
CA VAL A 85 5.90 -8.02 6.37
C VAL A 85 6.17 -6.94 5.33
N THR A 86 5.94 -7.26 4.05
CA THR A 86 6.16 -6.32 2.94
C THR A 86 5.23 -5.12 3.07
N PHE A 87 3.98 -5.31 3.47
CA PHE A 87 3.04 -4.22 3.70
C PHE A 87 3.54 -3.28 4.79
N ILE A 88 3.93 -3.81 5.95
CA ILE A 88 4.43 -3.02 7.08
C ILE A 88 5.66 -2.20 6.68
N VAL A 89 6.63 -2.81 6.01
CA VAL A 89 7.84 -2.12 5.52
C VAL A 89 7.49 -1.09 4.45
N SER A 90 6.64 -1.45 3.48
CA SER A 90 6.22 -0.54 2.40
C SER A 90 5.47 0.66 2.95
N PHE A 91 4.65 0.47 3.98
CA PHE A 91 3.95 1.56 4.63
C PHE A 91 4.92 2.53 5.32
N PHE A 92 5.93 2.01 6.02
CA PHE A 92 7.01 2.85 6.54
C PHE A 92 7.71 3.64 5.44
N VAL A 93 8.03 3.01 4.31
CA VAL A 93 8.64 3.68 3.15
C VAL A 93 7.72 4.76 2.59
N LEU A 94 6.42 4.50 2.52
CA LEU A 94 5.44 5.48 2.06
C LEU A 94 5.39 6.70 2.98
N VAL A 95 5.41 6.52 4.30
CA VAL A 95 5.37 7.64 5.26
C VAL A 95 6.72 8.38 5.29
N SER A 96 7.79 7.65 5.58
CA SER A 96 9.14 8.19 5.83
C SER A 96 9.88 8.59 4.55
N GLY A 97 9.55 7.99 3.40
CA GLY A 97 10.24 8.24 2.13
C GLY A 97 11.64 7.66 2.02
N ARG A 98 11.96 6.71 2.90
CA ARG A 98 13.24 6.00 2.96
C ARG A 98 13.01 4.60 3.52
N MET A 99 13.96 3.71 3.28
CA MET A 99 13.98 2.39 3.93
C MET A 99 14.23 2.53 5.43
N PRO A 100 13.68 1.62 6.26
CA PRO A 100 14.05 1.54 7.67
C PRO A 100 15.48 0.99 7.80
N GLN A 101 16.29 1.62 8.64
CA GLN A 101 17.73 1.36 8.75
C GLN A 101 18.23 1.35 10.19
N THR A 102 17.59 2.06 11.11
CA THR A 102 18.08 2.26 12.49
C THR A 102 17.23 1.54 13.53
N PHE A 103 17.72 1.50 14.77
CA PHE A 103 16.94 1.00 15.90
C PHE A 103 15.67 1.82 16.13
N ASP A 104 15.74 3.15 15.99
CA ASP A 104 14.57 4.02 16.12
C ASP A 104 13.48 3.68 15.09
N ASP A 105 13.89 3.29 13.87
CA ASP A 105 12.94 2.82 12.85
C ASP A 105 12.26 1.52 13.26
N ALA A 106 13.00 0.59 13.88
CA ALA A 106 12.43 -0.63 14.43
C ALA A 106 11.42 -0.33 15.55
N VAL A 107 11.69 0.65 16.42
CA VAL A 107 10.74 1.11 17.44
C VAL A 107 9.48 1.70 16.80
N ILE A 108 9.63 2.53 15.78
CA ILE A 108 8.48 3.10 15.04
C ILE A 108 7.64 1.99 14.41
N LEU A 109 8.27 0.99 13.78
CA LEU A 109 7.58 -0.15 13.21
C LEU A 109 6.88 -1.00 14.28
N ALA A 110 7.53 -1.24 15.41
CA ALA A 110 6.94 -1.96 16.53
C ALA A 110 5.68 -1.25 17.06
N LEU A 111 5.74 0.07 17.23
CA LEU A 111 4.59 0.88 17.62
C LEU A 111 3.47 0.82 16.58
N LEU A 112 3.81 0.88 15.30
CA LEU A 112 2.83 0.73 14.22
C LEU A 112 2.11 -0.61 14.31
N ILE A 113 2.85 -1.70 14.46
CA ILE A 113 2.28 -3.05 14.59
C ILE A 113 1.41 -3.13 15.84
N PHE A 114 1.86 -2.60 16.97
CA PHE A 114 1.08 -2.54 18.19
C PHE A 114 -0.27 -1.84 17.96
N PHE A 115 -0.31 -0.70 17.29
CA PHE A 115 -1.57 -0.02 16.96
C PHE A 115 -2.45 -0.83 16.01
N VAL A 116 -1.87 -1.48 15.00
CA VAL A 116 -2.61 -2.35 14.08
C VAL A 116 -3.24 -3.53 14.84
N MET A 117 -2.51 -4.11 15.78
CA MET A 117 -3.00 -5.23 16.61
C MET A 117 -4.07 -4.80 17.60
N PHE A 118 -3.95 -3.62 18.20
CA PHE A 118 -4.87 -3.13 19.23
C PHE A 118 -6.27 -2.80 18.69
N TYR A 119 -6.38 -2.39 17.42
CA TYR A 119 -7.63 -1.94 16.82
C TYR A 119 -8.59 -3.06 16.37
N GLY A 120 -8.40 -4.30 16.84
CA GLY A 120 -9.37 -5.40 16.75
C GLY A 120 -9.50 -6.08 15.38
N SER A 121 -9.16 -5.41 14.28
CA SER A 121 -9.26 -5.95 12.92
C SER A 121 -8.00 -6.66 12.42
N PHE A 122 -6.99 -6.86 13.28
CA PHE A 122 -5.73 -7.50 12.87
C PHE A 122 -5.95 -8.91 12.36
N ALA A 123 -6.68 -9.75 13.10
CA ALA A 123 -6.92 -11.13 12.70
C ALA A 123 -7.69 -11.22 11.37
N SER A 124 -8.72 -10.38 11.19
CA SER A 124 -9.52 -10.36 9.96
C SER A 124 -8.75 -9.83 8.74
N ILE A 125 -7.73 -8.98 8.94
CA ILE A 125 -6.94 -8.40 7.85
C ILE A 125 -5.69 -9.24 7.57
N PHE A 126 -5.01 -9.75 8.59
CA PHE A 126 -3.71 -10.39 8.44
C PHE A 126 -3.76 -11.92 8.46
N LEU A 127 -4.76 -12.54 9.08
CA LEU A 127 -4.76 -13.98 9.36
C LEU A 127 -5.87 -14.75 8.63
N TRP A 128 -7.06 -14.17 8.54
CA TRP A 128 -8.17 -14.73 7.76
C TRP A 128 -7.90 -14.63 6.26
N ALA A 129 -7.96 -15.73 5.49
CA ALA A 129 -7.51 -15.74 4.10
C ALA A 129 -8.36 -14.88 3.16
N ALA A 130 -9.69 -15.03 3.17
CA ALA A 130 -10.57 -14.16 2.40
C ALA A 130 -10.45 -12.69 2.81
N GLY A 131 -10.30 -12.44 4.11
CA GLY A 131 -10.06 -11.09 4.64
C GLY A 131 -8.72 -10.51 4.18
N SER A 132 -7.64 -11.26 4.24
CA SER A 132 -6.30 -10.79 3.87
C SER A 132 -6.18 -10.52 2.37
N LEU A 133 -6.76 -11.37 1.53
CA LEU A 133 -6.82 -11.12 0.08
C LEU A 133 -7.60 -9.84 -0.22
N ASN A 134 -8.73 -9.61 0.45
CA ASN A 134 -9.54 -8.42 0.25
C ASN A 134 -8.95 -7.14 0.84
N TYR A 135 -8.21 -7.23 1.94
CA TYR A 135 -7.73 -6.06 2.68
C TYR A 135 -6.21 -5.94 2.64
N LEU A 136 -5.47 -6.89 3.22
CA LEU A 136 -4.01 -6.80 3.32
C LEU A 136 -3.33 -6.71 1.94
N TRP A 137 -3.71 -7.58 1.00
CA TRP A 137 -3.14 -7.58 -0.35
C TRP A 137 -3.53 -6.32 -1.12
N ALA A 138 -4.78 -5.87 -0.98
CA ALA A 138 -5.23 -4.60 -1.53
C ALA A 138 -4.42 -3.41 -0.97
N TYR A 139 -4.21 -3.37 0.35
CA TYR A 139 -3.43 -2.33 0.99
C TYR A 139 -1.95 -2.38 0.60
N LEU A 140 -1.38 -3.57 0.41
CA LEU A 140 -0.03 -3.71 -0.13
C LEU A 140 0.07 -3.13 -1.53
N LEU A 141 -0.80 -3.55 -2.45
CA LEU A 141 -0.81 -3.04 -3.83
C LEU A 141 -1.00 -1.52 -3.86
N LEU A 142 -1.93 -0.99 -3.06
CA LEU A 142 -2.14 0.44 -2.93
C LEU A 142 -0.89 1.14 -2.42
N THR A 143 -0.27 0.63 -1.36
CA THR A 143 0.95 1.22 -0.79
C THR A 143 2.10 1.22 -1.81
N LEU A 144 2.33 0.09 -2.47
CA LEU A 144 3.33 -0.04 -3.53
C LEU A 144 3.05 0.90 -4.71
N SER A 145 1.78 1.14 -5.04
CA SER A 145 1.38 2.08 -6.09
C SER A 145 1.62 3.54 -5.70
N LEU A 146 1.43 3.87 -4.42
CA LEU A 146 1.57 5.21 -3.87
C LEU A 146 3.03 5.60 -3.61
N ILE A 147 3.95 4.65 -3.41
CA ILE A 147 5.39 4.95 -3.23
C ILE A 147 5.99 5.69 -4.44
N PRO A 148 5.96 5.15 -5.68
CA PRO A 148 6.52 5.85 -6.84
C PRO A 148 5.76 7.14 -7.13
N TYR A 149 4.45 7.16 -6.91
CA TYR A 149 3.62 8.36 -7.02
C TYR A 149 4.10 9.47 -6.05
N ARG A 150 4.28 9.16 -4.77
CA ARG A 150 4.79 10.09 -3.75
C ARG A 150 6.18 10.59 -4.10
N LEU A 151 7.08 9.70 -4.53
CA LEU A 151 8.45 10.08 -4.90
C LEU A 151 8.47 10.97 -6.15
N TYR A 152 7.61 10.70 -7.13
CA TYR A 152 7.45 11.52 -8.33
C TYR A 152 7.01 12.94 -7.98
N TRP A 153 5.86 13.08 -7.30
CA TRP A 153 5.32 14.39 -6.93
C TRP A 153 6.21 15.11 -5.92
N GLY A 154 6.84 14.39 -4.99
CA GLY A 154 7.81 14.96 -4.05
C GLY A 154 9.01 15.61 -4.75
N ARG A 155 9.50 15.03 -5.85
CA ARG A 155 10.55 15.66 -6.68
C ARG A 155 10.00 16.86 -7.44
N TYR A 156 8.84 16.73 -8.07
CA TYR A 156 8.20 17.80 -8.84
C TYR A 156 7.98 19.07 -8.00
N PHE A 157 7.41 18.92 -6.79
CA PHE A 157 7.16 20.06 -5.90
C PHE A 157 8.44 20.65 -5.28
N ARG A 158 9.47 19.83 -5.02
CA ARG A 158 10.76 20.33 -4.50
C ARG A 158 11.48 21.22 -5.51
N SER A 159 11.40 20.90 -6.80
CA SER A 159 11.92 21.74 -7.88
C SER A 159 11.24 23.11 -7.96
N TYR A 160 10.00 23.23 -7.46
CA TYR A 160 9.27 24.49 -7.37
C TYR A 160 9.67 25.36 -6.17
N GLN A 161 10.06 24.75 -5.04
CA GLN A 161 10.46 25.49 -3.84
C GLN A 161 11.87 26.09 -3.95
N ASN A 162 12.79 25.46 -4.68
CA ASN A 162 14.13 25.99 -4.89
C ASN A 162 14.16 27.08 -5.98
N LYS A 163 13.96 28.34 -5.56
CA LYS A 163 14.00 29.54 -6.43
C LYS A 163 15.26 29.65 -7.30
N GLN A 164 16.42 29.16 -6.83
CA GLN A 164 17.69 29.20 -7.57
C GLN A 164 17.73 28.27 -8.79
N THR A 165 17.05 27.11 -8.75
CA THR A 165 17.01 26.16 -9.88
C THR A 165 15.88 26.45 -10.86
N PHE A 166 14.81 27.12 -10.38
CA PHE A 166 13.63 27.47 -11.18
C PHE A 166 13.94 28.42 -12.34
N HIS A 167 14.86 29.36 -12.15
CA HIS A 167 15.28 30.30 -13.20
C HIS A 167 16.19 29.66 -14.26
N GLN A 168 16.87 28.55 -13.95
CA GLN A 168 17.81 27.90 -14.87
C GLN A 168 17.16 26.79 -15.69
N ASN A 169 16.14 26.09 -15.16
CA ASN A 169 15.33 25.12 -15.90
C ASN A 169 13.94 25.00 -15.25
N PRO A 170 12.93 25.77 -15.70
CA PRO A 170 11.57 25.60 -15.18
C PRO A 170 11.12 24.16 -15.47
N PRO A 171 10.49 23.46 -14.51
CA PRO A 171 9.93 22.13 -14.75
C PRO A 171 8.82 22.26 -15.81
N LYS A 172 9.18 22.06 -17.07
CA LYS A 172 8.21 21.97 -18.16
C LYS A 172 7.47 20.65 -17.96
N PHE A 173 6.19 20.75 -17.66
CA PHE A 173 5.29 19.60 -17.70
C PHE A 173 5.15 19.18 -19.16
N SER A 174 6.05 18.30 -19.60
CA SER A 174 6.12 17.80 -20.98
C SER A 174 5.10 16.69 -21.20
N GLY A 175 4.86 16.31 -22.45
CA GLY A 175 4.01 15.14 -22.77
C GLY A 175 4.49 13.85 -22.09
N VAL A 176 5.79 13.70 -21.86
CA VAL A 176 6.37 12.55 -21.14
C VAL A 176 5.99 12.57 -19.65
N GLU A 177 5.98 13.75 -19.03
CA GLU A 177 5.57 13.91 -17.63
C GLU A 177 4.07 13.68 -17.44
N LEU A 178 3.25 14.12 -18.41
CA LEU A 178 1.83 13.79 -18.46
C LEU A 178 1.60 12.29 -18.58
N LEU A 179 2.33 11.59 -19.48
CA LEU A 179 2.21 10.15 -19.65
C LEU A 179 2.58 9.38 -18.37
N LYS A 180 3.65 9.80 -17.67
CA LYS A 180 4.02 9.24 -16.36
C LYS A 180 2.94 9.46 -15.32
N ALA A 181 2.39 10.68 -15.24
CA ALA A 181 1.31 10.99 -14.30
C ALA A 181 0.07 10.14 -14.58
N LEU A 182 -0.36 10.02 -15.85
CA LEU A 182 -1.47 9.15 -16.25
C LEU A 182 -1.19 7.69 -15.93
N GLY A 183 0.02 7.20 -16.20
CA GLY A 183 0.44 5.84 -15.84
C GLY A 183 0.32 5.58 -14.34
N PHE A 184 0.76 6.52 -13.50
CA PHE A 184 0.56 6.42 -12.04
C PHE A 184 -0.91 6.52 -11.64
N GLY A 185 -1.72 7.31 -12.35
CA GLY A 185 -3.16 7.41 -12.15
C GLY A 185 -3.86 6.07 -12.38
N ILE A 186 -3.56 5.41 -13.50
CA ILE A 186 -4.08 4.06 -13.82
C ILE A 186 -3.62 3.05 -12.76
N LEU A 187 -2.35 3.09 -12.38
CA LEU A 187 -1.80 2.18 -11.37
C LEU A 187 -2.47 2.37 -10.00
N CYS A 188 -2.70 3.62 -9.57
CA CYS A 188 -3.43 3.92 -8.33
C CYS A 188 -4.91 3.55 -8.43
N PHE A 189 -5.52 3.71 -9.61
CA PHE A 189 -6.91 3.31 -9.85
C PHE A 189 -7.08 1.79 -9.69
N VAL A 190 -6.24 1.01 -10.38
CA VAL A 190 -6.26 -0.45 -10.31
C VAL A 190 -5.97 -0.93 -8.89
N ALA A 191 -4.97 -0.35 -8.21
CA ALA A 191 -4.71 -0.68 -6.81
C ALA A 191 -5.85 -0.26 -5.87
N GLY A 192 -6.50 0.86 -6.17
CA GLY A 192 -7.66 1.38 -5.49
C GLY A 192 -8.92 0.53 -5.63
N MET A 193 -9.04 -0.27 -6.70
CA MET A 193 -10.13 -1.26 -6.83
C MET A 193 -10.10 -2.32 -5.72
N GLY A 194 -8.96 -2.51 -5.04
CA GLY A 194 -8.90 -3.36 -3.86
C GLY A 194 -9.65 -2.79 -2.65
N SER A 195 -9.96 -1.48 -2.64
CA SER A 195 -10.63 -0.80 -1.54
C SER A 195 -11.44 0.38 -2.05
N GLU A 196 -12.76 0.20 -2.17
CA GLU A 196 -13.71 1.15 -2.79
C GLU A 196 -13.46 2.63 -2.40
N ILE A 197 -13.41 2.93 -1.10
CA ILE A 197 -13.20 4.31 -0.61
C ILE A 197 -11.77 4.78 -0.90
N MET A 198 -10.75 3.94 -0.76
CA MET A 198 -9.36 4.36 -1.00
C MET A 198 -9.11 4.61 -2.50
N GLY A 199 -9.77 3.86 -3.38
CA GLY A 199 -9.79 4.14 -4.81
C GLY A 199 -10.38 5.51 -5.12
N ILE A 200 -11.53 5.85 -4.54
CA ILE A 200 -12.14 7.19 -4.69
C ILE A 200 -11.19 8.29 -4.19
N VAL A 201 -10.62 8.13 -2.99
CA VAL A 201 -9.68 9.12 -2.44
C VAL A 201 -8.46 9.27 -3.34
N ALA A 202 -7.89 8.16 -3.85
CA ALA A 202 -6.76 8.20 -4.77
C ALA A 202 -7.11 8.95 -6.06
N ILE A 203 -8.29 8.75 -6.64
CA ILE A 203 -8.77 9.47 -7.83
C ILE A 203 -8.89 10.98 -7.55
N ILE A 204 -9.49 11.36 -6.41
CA ILE A 204 -9.68 12.77 -6.03
C ILE A 204 -8.31 13.46 -5.86
N VAL A 205 -7.40 12.83 -5.12
CA VAL A 205 -6.04 13.36 -4.89
C VAL A 205 -5.28 13.48 -6.21
N HIS A 206 -5.35 12.44 -7.05
CA HIS A 206 -4.67 12.43 -8.34
C HIS A 206 -5.19 13.53 -9.28
N SER A 207 -6.50 13.66 -9.37
CA SER A 207 -7.16 14.71 -10.15
C SER A 207 -6.77 16.09 -9.64
N GLY A 208 -6.73 16.28 -8.32
CA GLY A 208 -6.27 17.51 -7.68
C GLY A 208 -4.82 17.86 -8.04
N PHE A 209 -3.91 16.89 -8.04
CA PHE A 209 -2.50 17.11 -8.40
C PHE A 209 -2.32 17.40 -9.89
N LEU A 210 -3.08 16.74 -10.77
CA LEU A 210 -3.08 17.04 -12.21
C LEU A 210 -3.61 18.45 -12.49
N VAL A 211 -4.77 18.81 -11.94
CA VAL A 211 -5.33 20.16 -12.07
C VAL A 211 -4.35 21.19 -11.52
N PHE A 212 -3.73 20.93 -10.36
CA PHE A 212 -2.71 21.81 -9.81
C PHE A 212 -1.50 21.97 -10.75
N ALA A 213 -0.98 20.87 -11.32
CA ALA A 213 0.15 20.90 -12.24
C ALA A 213 -0.16 21.65 -13.55
N LEU A 214 -1.42 21.58 -14.01
CA LEU A 214 -1.90 22.27 -15.21
C LEU A 214 -2.20 23.76 -14.96
N VAL A 215 -2.84 24.09 -13.83
CA VAL A 215 -3.32 25.44 -13.50
C VAL A 215 -2.23 26.30 -12.85
N ARG A 216 -1.48 25.74 -11.89
CA ARG A 216 -0.49 26.48 -11.12
C ARG A 216 0.92 26.21 -11.64
N ARG A 217 1.38 27.12 -12.48
CA ARG A 217 2.82 27.42 -12.66
C ARG A 217 3.47 28.07 -11.41
N GLY A 218 2.86 27.97 -10.23
CA GLY A 218 3.28 28.74 -9.05
C GLY A 218 2.73 28.20 -7.73
N GLY A 219 3.56 27.41 -7.05
CA GLY A 219 3.69 27.33 -5.58
C GLY A 219 2.48 26.92 -4.75
N VAL A 220 2.51 25.67 -4.24
CA VAL A 220 2.26 25.23 -2.84
C VAL A 220 2.39 23.70 -2.83
N THR A 221 3.03 23.15 -1.80
CA THR A 221 3.37 21.72 -1.62
C THR A 221 2.19 20.92 -1.03
N PRO A 222 1.49 20.07 -1.80
CA PRO A 222 0.30 19.33 -1.31
C PRO A 222 0.63 17.99 -0.63
N VAL A 223 1.91 17.59 -0.58
CA VAL A 223 2.33 16.21 -0.27
C VAL A 223 2.13 15.82 1.19
N VAL A 224 2.11 16.78 2.13
CA VAL A 224 1.92 16.49 3.56
C VAL A 224 0.43 16.37 3.92
N LEU A 225 -0.46 17.10 3.22
CA LEU A 225 -1.90 17.01 3.45
C LEU A 225 -2.48 15.67 2.98
N CYS A 226 -2.02 15.11 1.86
CA CYS A 226 -2.56 13.83 1.39
C CYS A 226 -2.15 12.61 2.22
N GLY A 227 -0.94 12.60 2.79
CA GLY A 227 -0.53 11.52 3.71
C GLY A 227 -1.37 11.50 4.99
N CYS A 228 -1.68 12.68 5.55
CA CYS A 228 -2.52 12.80 6.74
C CYS A 228 -4.02 12.62 6.44
N VAL A 229 -4.50 13.03 5.26
CA VAL A 229 -5.89 12.82 4.82
C VAL A 229 -6.14 11.34 4.49
N LEU A 230 -5.17 10.63 3.87
CA LEU A 230 -5.26 9.18 3.66
C LEU A 230 -5.25 8.40 4.98
N PHE A 231 -4.56 8.91 6.01
CA PHE A 231 -4.60 8.33 7.36
C PHE A 231 -5.95 8.58 8.05
N LYS A 232 -6.49 9.80 7.96
CA LYS A 232 -7.73 10.20 8.63
C LYS A 232 -9.00 9.65 7.94
N CYS A 233 -8.99 9.45 6.62
CA CYS A 233 -10.19 9.01 5.89
C CYS A 233 -10.53 7.52 6.03
N ARG A 234 -9.65 6.65 6.55
CA ARG A 234 -10.07 5.25 6.79
C ARG A 234 -9.38 4.47 7.90
N PHE A 235 -8.28 4.88 8.53
CA PHE A 235 -7.84 4.15 9.73
C PHE A 235 -8.80 4.39 10.92
N CYS A 236 -9.49 5.54 10.94
CA CYS A 236 -10.61 5.78 11.87
C CYS A 236 -11.97 5.26 11.36
N ASN A 237 -12.20 5.12 10.04
CA ASN A 237 -13.53 4.80 9.47
C ASN A 237 -13.63 3.42 8.79
N ALA A 238 -12.57 2.62 8.76
CA ALA A 238 -12.65 1.17 8.51
C ALA A 238 -12.65 0.35 9.81
N VAL A 239 -12.73 1.05 10.95
CA VAL A 239 -12.92 0.53 12.31
C VAL A 239 -14.38 0.74 12.78
N PHE A 240 -15.24 1.34 11.95
CA PHE A 240 -16.67 1.43 12.18
C PHE A 240 -17.45 0.90 10.98
#